data_AF-A0A380DK63-F1
#
_entry.id   AF-A0A380DK63-F1
#
_cell.length_a   1.000
_cell.length_b   1.000
_cell.length_c   1.000
_cell.angle_alpha   90.00
_cell.angle_beta   90.00
_cell.angle_gamma   90.00
#
_symmetry.space_group_name_H-M   'P 1'
#
loop_
_entity.id
_entity.type
_entity.pdbx_description
1 polymer ?
#
loop_
_entity_poly.entity_id
_entity_poly.type
_entity_poly.pdbx_seq_one_letter_code
_entity_poly.pdbx_strand_id
1 'polypeptide(L)'
;MDPIKPGDQKVTGTTLPNQLILLSIDKKDVSSFDSGNSELVMSKEDGKFEYDLNGRKIVHNQEIEVTSSSTEGLFDDEEDEEVEEATTEKAGAEEESTEAKATYTTPRYENAYKVPEKQLDKKNGHHQVFIEPITEGSGIIKGHTSVKGKVALSINNKFINFEESVKGGVSKEDAKASSDGIWMPVDEKGYFNFDFKTKRFDNLELKEGNDISLTFAPEDDEDALKPLIFKTKVTSLDDIEKAETKYDHTKVNKVKVLDNVKEDLQVDEIYGSLYHTDKGKGILDKEGTKVIKGKTKFANAVVKVDSELGEAQLFPDLQVNEKR
;
A
#
# COMPACT_ATOMS: atom_id res chain seq x y z
N MET A 1 -19.34 21.81 -5.28
CA MET A 1 -17.89 22.07 -5.28
C MET A 1 -17.53 22.67 -6.62
N ASP A 2 -16.66 23.67 -6.62
CA ASP A 2 -16.08 24.20 -7.86
C ASP A 2 -15.08 23.20 -8.46
N PRO A 3 -14.72 23.31 -9.76
CA PRO A 3 -13.75 22.41 -10.37
C PRO A 3 -12.38 22.48 -9.69
N ILE A 4 -11.88 21.33 -9.25
CA ILE A 4 -10.57 21.19 -8.58
C ILE A 4 -9.53 20.68 -9.58
N LYS A 5 -8.33 21.24 -9.55
CA LYS A 5 -7.20 20.83 -10.39
C LYS A 5 -5.98 20.43 -9.55
N PRO A 6 -5.14 19.52 -10.05
CA PRO A 6 -3.82 19.31 -9.46
C PRO A 6 -3.05 20.63 -9.37
N GLY A 7 -2.48 20.91 -8.21
CA GLY A 7 -1.77 22.14 -7.87
C GLY A 7 -2.58 23.11 -7.02
N ASP A 8 -3.92 22.99 -6.98
CA ASP A 8 -4.77 23.80 -6.12
C ASP A 8 -4.39 23.59 -4.65
N GLN A 9 -4.33 24.69 -3.90
CA GLN A 9 -4.02 24.70 -2.46
C GLN A 9 -5.24 25.08 -1.61
N LYS A 10 -6.42 25.09 -2.23
CA LYS A 10 -7.68 25.36 -1.58
C LYS A 10 -8.83 24.68 -2.31
N VAL A 11 -9.92 24.45 -1.60
CA VAL A 11 -11.17 23.93 -2.17
C VAL A 11 -12.29 24.91 -1.90
N THR A 12 -13.04 25.25 -2.95
CA THR A 12 -14.16 26.19 -2.89
C THR A 12 -15.46 25.55 -3.34
N GLY A 13 -16.56 26.14 -2.89
CA GLY A 13 -17.88 25.73 -3.33
C GLY A 13 -18.98 26.55 -2.70
N THR A 14 -20.20 26.04 -2.80
CA THR A 14 -21.40 26.64 -2.25
C THR A 14 -22.24 25.57 -1.59
N THR A 15 -22.77 25.89 -0.42
CA THR A 15 -23.73 25.10 0.36
C THR A 15 -24.74 26.06 1.02
N LEU A 16 -25.54 25.62 1.98
CA LEU A 16 -26.37 26.52 2.79
C LEU A 16 -25.48 27.52 3.57
N PRO A 17 -26.00 28.71 3.95
CA PRO A 17 -25.26 29.64 4.80
C PRO A 17 -24.90 29.07 6.17
N ASN A 18 -23.78 29.55 6.74
CA ASN A 18 -23.33 29.26 8.11
C ASN A 18 -23.22 27.76 8.46
N GLN A 19 -22.81 26.93 7.50
CA GLN A 19 -22.58 25.50 7.69
C GLN A 19 -21.11 25.23 8.02
N LEU A 20 -20.85 24.29 8.93
CA LEU A 20 -19.52 23.73 9.16
C LEU A 20 -19.08 22.95 7.92
N ILE A 21 -17.85 23.17 7.47
CA ILE A 21 -17.24 22.49 6.35
C ILE A 21 -16.14 21.58 6.85
N LEU A 22 -16.27 20.29 6.56
CA LEU A 22 -15.24 19.28 6.78
C LEU A 22 -14.70 18.81 5.44
N LEU A 23 -13.38 18.63 5.35
CA LEU A 23 -12.70 18.23 4.14
C LEU A 23 -11.76 17.07 4.43
N SER A 24 -11.89 16.01 3.63
CA SER A 24 -10.95 14.90 3.61
C SER A 24 -10.31 14.76 2.22
N ILE A 25 -9.02 14.45 2.19
CA ILE A 25 -8.28 14.10 0.98
C ILE A 25 -7.82 12.66 1.16
N ASP A 26 -8.18 11.81 0.20
CA ASP A 26 -7.88 10.38 0.22
C ASP A 26 -8.36 9.72 1.51
N LYS A 27 -9.57 10.10 1.95
CA LYS A 27 -10.24 9.67 3.20
C LYS A 27 -9.49 10.01 4.49
N LYS A 28 -8.48 10.88 4.40
CA LYS A 28 -7.76 11.43 5.54
C LYS A 28 -8.24 12.85 5.79
N ASP A 29 -8.64 13.14 7.02
CA ASP A 29 -9.11 14.47 7.40
C ASP A 29 -8.00 15.49 7.23
N VAL A 30 -8.27 16.61 6.55
CA VAL A 30 -7.24 17.61 6.27
C VAL A 30 -6.85 18.41 7.52
N SER A 31 -7.76 18.54 8.48
CA SER A 31 -7.48 19.15 9.80
C SER A 31 -6.39 18.43 10.59
N SER A 32 -6.10 17.17 10.28
CA SER A 32 -5.03 16.39 10.93
C SER A 32 -3.61 16.73 10.46
N PHE A 33 -3.46 17.51 9.37
CA PHE A 33 -2.16 17.84 8.79
C PHE A 33 -1.53 19.13 9.34
N ASP A 34 -2.25 19.90 10.16
CA ASP A 34 -1.74 21.17 10.69
C ASP A 34 -1.81 21.22 12.23
N SER A 35 -0.68 20.89 12.85
CA SER A 35 -0.44 21.09 14.27
C SER A 35 -0.30 22.58 14.56
N GLY A 36 -1.39 23.30 14.86
CA GLY A 36 -1.25 24.64 15.39
C GLY A 36 -2.53 25.44 15.65
N ASN A 37 -3.43 25.55 14.67
CA ASN A 37 -4.64 26.37 14.76
C ASN A 37 -5.69 25.85 13.77
N SER A 38 -6.44 24.81 14.14
CA SER A 38 -7.59 24.38 13.35
C SER A 38 -8.77 25.33 13.60
N GLU A 39 -8.77 26.47 12.91
CA GLU A 39 -10.00 27.26 12.79
C GLU A 39 -11.04 26.44 12.04
N LEU A 40 -12.25 26.35 12.60
CA LEU A 40 -13.37 25.70 11.94
C LEU A 40 -13.72 26.50 10.68
N VAL A 41 -13.77 25.82 9.53
CA VAL A 41 -14.16 26.45 8.26
C VAL A 41 -15.68 26.46 8.15
N MET A 42 -16.26 27.64 8.00
CA MET A 42 -17.71 27.82 7.86
C MET A 42 -18.05 28.38 6.47
N SER A 43 -19.22 28.04 5.92
CA SER A 43 -19.77 28.77 4.79
C SER A 43 -20.24 30.16 5.22
N LYS A 44 -20.09 31.13 4.31
CA LYS A 44 -20.50 32.52 4.50
C LYS A 44 -22.03 32.66 4.45
N GLU A 45 -22.52 33.87 4.74
CA GLU A 45 -23.95 34.21 4.63
C GLU A 45 -24.54 33.97 3.22
N ASP A 46 -23.72 34.03 2.17
CA ASP A 46 -24.14 33.73 0.80
C ASP A 46 -23.98 32.24 0.43
N GLY A 47 -23.66 31.38 1.39
CA GLY A 47 -23.46 29.96 1.23
C GLY A 47 -22.09 29.57 0.66
N LYS A 48 -21.23 30.51 0.27
CA LYS A 48 -19.90 30.19 -0.28
C LYS A 48 -18.93 29.82 0.82
N PHE A 49 -18.06 28.85 0.55
CA PHE A 49 -16.96 28.49 1.44
C PHE A 49 -15.63 28.45 0.68
N GLU A 50 -14.55 28.63 1.43
CA GLU A 50 -13.17 28.43 1.00
C GLU A 50 -12.44 27.65 2.10
N TYR A 51 -11.91 26.49 1.76
CA TYR A 51 -11.13 25.64 2.66
C TYR A 51 -9.67 25.69 2.22
N ASP A 52 -8.82 26.35 3.00
CA ASP A 52 -7.37 26.42 2.76
C ASP A 52 -6.69 25.10 3.12
N LEU A 53 -5.75 24.65 2.30
CA LEU A 53 -4.95 23.44 2.54
C LEU A 53 -3.57 23.77 3.13
N ASN A 54 -3.35 25.01 3.59
CA ASN A 54 -2.16 25.47 4.29
C ASN A 54 -0.86 25.16 3.52
N GLY A 55 -0.89 25.44 2.23
CA GLY A 55 0.24 25.22 1.32
C GLY A 55 0.35 23.80 0.77
N ARG A 56 -0.41 22.81 1.28
CA ARG A 56 -0.51 21.49 0.65
C ARG A 56 -1.17 21.61 -0.72
N LYS A 57 -0.51 21.06 -1.75
CA LYS A 57 -1.06 20.98 -3.10
C LYS A 57 -1.90 19.72 -3.25
N ILE A 58 -3.05 19.84 -3.88
CA ILE A 58 -3.82 18.71 -4.38
C ILE A 58 -3.04 18.09 -5.54
N VAL A 59 -2.87 16.76 -5.57
CA VAL A 59 -2.16 16.04 -6.64
C VAL A 59 -3.12 15.19 -7.47
N HIS A 60 -2.57 14.50 -8.47
CA HIS A 60 -3.32 13.62 -9.36
C HIS A 60 -3.87 12.38 -8.64
N ASN A 61 -5.02 11.87 -9.10
CA ASN A 61 -5.69 10.68 -8.55
C ASN A 61 -6.07 10.74 -7.07
N GLN A 62 -6.22 11.94 -6.52
CA GLN A 62 -6.70 12.13 -5.16
C GLN A 62 -8.22 12.23 -5.14
N GLU A 63 -8.81 11.57 -4.16
CA GLU A 63 -10.23 11.72 -3.82
C GLU A 63 -10.36 12.88 -2.83
N ILE A 64 -11.15 13.89 -3.16
CA ILE A 64 -11.52 14.99 -2.27
C ILE A 64 -12.98 14.81 -1.90
N GLU A 65 -13.26 14.81 -0.62
CA GLU A 65 -14.61 14.75 -0.08
C GLU A 65 -14.84 15.96 0.82
N VAL A 66 -15.94 16.66 0.56
CA VAL A 66 -16.39 17.79 1.35
C VAL A 66 -17.77 17.47 1.92
N THR A 67 -17.89 17.62 3.24
CA THR A 67 -19.16 17.51 3.95
C THR A 67 -19.50 18.87 4.54
N SER A 68 -20.76 19.29 4.41
CA SER A 68 -21.29 20.45 5.11
C SER A 68 -22.40 20.05 6.06
N SER A 69 -22.38 20.55 7.29
CA SER A 69 -23.38 20.26 8.32
C SER A 69 -23.75 21.50 9.12
N SER A 70 -24.94 21.51 9.72
CA SER A 70 -25.33 22.56 10.66
C SER A 70 -24.46 22.47 11.92
N THR A 71 -24.25 23.60 12.57
CA THR A 71 -23.64 23.67 13.92
C THR A 71 -24.67 23.79 15.03
N GLU A 72 -25.96 23.86 14.70
CA GLU A 72 -27.04 23.86 15.69
C GLU A 72 -26.98 22.57 16.52
N GLY A 73 -26.91 22.72 17.85
CA GLY A 73 -26.78 21.61 18.81
C GLY A 73 -25.34 21.16 19.12
N LEU A 74 -24.30 21.68 18.45
CA LEU A 74 -22.88 21.35 18.76
C LEU A 74 -22.25 22.23 19.85
N PHE A 75 -22.87 23.38 20.15
CA PHE A 75 -22.40 24.36 21.14
C PHE A 75 -23.49 24.71 22.17
N ASP A 76 -24.46 23.82 22.37
CA ASP A 76 -25.54 24.02 23.35
C ASP A 76 -24.99 23.73 24.76
N ASP A 77 -24.20 24.70 25.25
CA ASP A 77 -23.81 24.82 26.64
C ASP A 77 -24.99 25.46 27.40
N GLU A 78 -26.09 24.73 27.55
CA GLU A 78 -27.11 25.07 28.55
C GLU A 78 -26.78 24.33 29.85
N GLU A 79 -25.83 24.91 30.60
CA GLU A 79 -25.94 24.95 32.06
C GLU A 79 -27.26 25.65 32.39
N ASP A 80 -28.33 24.89 32.54
CA ASP A 80 -29.40 25.27 33.46
C ASP A 80 -30.02 24.00 34.08
N GLU A 81 -29.70 23.82 35.36
CA GLU A 81 -30.46 22.97 36.26
C GLU A 81 -31.92 23.44 36.28
N GLU A 82 -32.87 22.57 35.93
CA GLU A 82 -33.98 22.23 36.82
C GLU A 82 -34.80 21.05 36.27
N VAL A 83 -34.95 20.05 37.12
CA VAL A 83 -35.88 18.92 37.00
C VAL A 83 -37.33 19.41 36.96
N GLU A 84 -38.21 18.80 36.15
CA GLU A 84 -39.40 18.06 36.62
C GLU A 84 -40.20 17.41 35.45
N GLU A 85 -40.42 16.10 35.63
CA GLU A 85 -41.53 15.22 35.25
C GLU A 85 -42.23 15.26 33.87
N ALA A 86 -41.95 14.20 33.11
CA ALA A 86 -42.84 13.32 32.37
C ALA A 86 -44.22 13.83 31.87
N THR A 87 -44.40 13.89 30.55
CA THR A 87 -45.51 13.21 29.86
C THR A 87 -45.12 12.79 28.44
N THR A 88 -45.51 11.56 28.10
CA THR A 88 -45.46 10.95 26.78
C THR A 88 -46.40 11.62 25.79
N GLU A 89 -45.93 12.00 24.60
CA GLU A 89 -46.63 11.74 23.33
C GLU A 89 -45.73 11.97 22.12
N LYS A 90 -45.84 11.04 21.16
CA LYS A 90 -45.12 11.03 19.88
C LYS A 90 -45.43 12.27 19.04
N ALA A 91 -44.39 12.96 18.60
CA ALA A 91 -44.35 13.54 17.27
C ALA A 91 -43.01 13.16 16.64
N GLY A 92 -43.06 12.35 15.58
CA GLY A 92 -41.91 12.12 14.74
C GLY A 92 -41.57 13.42 14.04
N ALA A 93 -40.58 14.14 14.55
CA ALA A 93 -39.80 15.05 13.74
C ALA A 93 -38.79 14.15 13.02
N GLU A 94 -39.03 13.89 11.73
CA GLU A 94 -37.93 13.61 10.83
C GLU A 94 -37.03 14.84 10.89
N GLU A 95 -35.94 14.77 11.66
CA GLU A 95 -34.85 15.74 11.55
C GLU A 95 -34.41 15.71 10.09
N GLU A 96 -34.79 16.75 9.35
CA GLU A 96 -34.30 16.98 8.00
C GLU A 96 -32.78 17.13 8.13
N SER A 97 -32.04 16.06 7.81
CA SER A 97 -30.58 16.10 7.86
C SER A 97 -30.12 17.16 6.85
N THR A 98 -29.64 18.30 7.35
CA THR A 98 -29.05 19.38 6.54
C THR A 98 -27.65 19.04 6.05
N GLU A 99 -27.19 17.81 6.29
CA GLU A 99 -25.90 17.30 5.84
C GLU A 99 -25.87 17.13 4.32
N ALA A 100 -24.90 17.77 3.68
CA ALA A 100 -24.60 17.58 2.27
C ALA A 100 -23.17 17.05 2.11
N LYS A 101 -23.01 16.06 1.24
CA LYS A 101 -21.71 15.44 0.95
C LYS A 101 -21.44 15.47 -0.55
N ALA A 102 -20.23 15.87 -0.92
CA ALA A 102 -19.79 15.91 -2.31
C ALA A 102 -18.38 15.33 -2.43
N THR A 103 -18.17 14.47 -3.45
CA THR A 103 -16.88 13.82 -3.71
C THR A 103 -16.41 14.16 -5.12
N TYR A 104 -15.11 14.38 -5.28
CA TYR A 104 -14.44 14.66 -6.55
C TYR A 104 -13.11 13.92 -6.60
N THR A 105 -12.76 13.31 -7.73
CA THR A 105 -11.46 12.69 -7.92
C THR A 105 -10.68 13.47 -8.97
N THR A 106 -9.48 13.93 -8.63
CA THR A 106 -8.64 14.62 -9.61
C THR A 106 -8.21 13.68 -10.73
N PRO A 107 -8.03 14.22 -11.95
CA PRO A 107 -7.67 13.41 -13.11
C PRO A 107 -6.29 12.76 -12.94
N ARG A 108 -6.04 11.74 -13.77
CA ARG A 108 -4.70 11.19 -14.00
C ARG A 108 -3.80 12.28 -14.60
N TYR A 109 -2.51 12.17 -14.35
CA TYR A 109 -1.53 13.04 -15.01
C TYR A 109 -1.63 12.93 -16.53
N GLU A 110 -1.74 14.05 -17.23
CA GLU A 110 -2.02 14.06 -18.68
C GLU A 110 -0.93 13.34 -19.51
N ASN A 111 0.32 13.36 -19.04
CA ASN A 111 1.44 12.70 -19.72
C ASN A 111 1.72 11.29 -19.16
N ALA A 112 0.82 10.74 -18.34
CA ALA A 112 0.91 9.35 -17.92
C ALA A 112 0.78 8.40 -19.12
N TYR A 113 1.25 7.17 -18.95
CA TYR A 113 1.07 6.14 -19.97
C TYR A 113 -0.44 5.90 -20.25
N LYS A 114 -0.75 5.59 -21.51
CA LYS A 114 -2.08 5.14 -21.91
C LYS A 114 -2.38 3.83 -21.18
N VAL A 115 -3.51 3.77 -20.49
CA VAL A 115 -3.96 2.56 -19.80
C VAL A 115 -4.08 1.41 -20.81
N PRO A 116 -3.32 0.31 -20.63
CA PRO A 116 -3.44 -0.87 -21.45
C PRO A 116 -4.83 -1.52 -21.31
N GLU A 117 -5.38 -2.02 -22.41
CA GLU A 117 -6.63 -2.82 -22.38
C GLU A 117 -6.38 -4.27 -21.94
N LYS A 118 -5.12 -4.72 -22.04
CA LYS A 118 -4.63 -6.06 -21.73
C LYS A 118 -3.27 -5.94 -21.03
N GLN A 119 -2.84 -7.03 -20.40
CA GLN A 119 -1.51 -7.16 -19.82
C GLN A 119 -0.42 -6.77 -20.83
N LEU A 120 0.60 -6.06 -20.35
CA LEU A 120 1.72 -5.66 -21.20
C LEU A 120 2.44 -6.89 -21.72
N ASP A 121 2.84 -6.86 -22.99
CA ASP A 121 3.74 -7.88 -23.53
C ASP A 121 5.17 -7.65 -23.03
N LYS A 122 5.99 -8.70 -23.02
CA LYS A 122 7.44 -8.55 -22.86
C LYS A 122 8.00 -7.81 -24.08
N LYS A 123 8.93 -6.87 -23.86
CA LYS A 123 9.65 -6.18 -24.94
C LYS A 123 11.08 -6.68 -25.00
N ASN A 124 11.49 -7.21 -26.15
CA ASN A 124 12.82 -7.79 -26.36
C ASN A 124 13.19 -8.88 -25.32
N GLY A 125 12.21 -9.70 -24.92
CA GLY A 125 12.41 -10.73 -23.90
C GLY A 125 12.48 -10.21 -22.45
N HIS A 126 12.31 -8.89 -22.24
CA HIS A 126 12.30 -8.28 -20.91
C HIS A 126 10.89 -7.88 -20.48
N HIS A 127 10.60 -8.07 -19.20
CA HIS A 127 9.37 -7.57 -18.60
C HIS A 127 9.32 -6.03 -18.65
N GLN A 128 8.11 -5.51 -18.81
CA GLN A 128 7.77 -4.10 -18.75
C GLN A 128 6.98 -3.79 -17.49
N VAL A 129 7.21 -2.60 -16.92
CA VAL A 129 6.41 -2.00 -15.85
C VAL A 129 6.19 -0.53 -16.21
N PHE A 130 4.93 -0.09 -16.20
CA PHE A 130 4.53 1.30 -16.31
C PHE A 130 3.83 1.70 -15.01
N ILE A 131 4.21 2.82 -14.43
CA ILE A 131 3.60 3.36 -13.22
C ILE A 131 3.13 4.79 -13.47
N GLU A 132 2.14 5.21 -12.69
CA GLU A 132 1.83 6.64 -12.63
C GLU A 132 2.90 7.37 -11.82
N PRO A 133 3.17 8.66 -12.10
CA PRO A 133 4.09 9.45 -11.27
C PRO A 133 3.70 9.37 -9.80
N ILE A 134 4.67 9.09 -8.94
CA ILE A 134 4.46 9.03 -7.50
C ILE A 134 4.83 10.39 -6.95
N THR A 135 3.80 11.15 -6.55
CA THR A 135 3.97 12.51 -6.03
C THR A 135 3.84 12.56 -4.52
N GLU A 136 4.49 13.55 -3.91
CA GLU A 136 4.30 13.87 -2.50
C GLU A 136 2.81 14.02 -2.15
N GLY A 137 2.39 13.42 -1.04
CA GLY A 137 1.00 13.43 -0.59
C GLY A 137 0.04 12.51 -1.38
N SER A 138 0.51 11.75 -2.37
CA SER A 138 -0.34 10.77 -3.05
C SER A 138 -0.75 9.63 -2.13
N GLY A 139 -2.05 9.31 -2.07
CA GLY A 139 -2.58 8.18 -1.30
C GLY A 139 -2.63 6.86 -2.08
N ILE A 140 -2.11 6.81 -3.31
CA ILE A 140 -2.13 5.58 -4.12
C ILE A 140 -0.91 5.48 -5.04
N ILE A 141 -0.28 4.31 -5.08
CA ILE A 141 0.70 3.96 -6.13
C ILE A 141 0.07 2.90 -7.01
N LYS A 142 0.02 3.13 -8.33
CA LYS A 142 -0.61 2.20 -9.26
C LYS A 142 0.10 2.13 -10.61
N GLY A 143 -0.04 0.98 -11.27
CA GLY A 143 0.70 0.70 -12.50
C GLY A 143 0.14 -0.49 -13.29
N HIS A 144 0.81 -0.77 -14.41
CA HIS A 144 0.60 -1.97 -15.21
C HIS A 144 1.94 -2.65 -15.48
N THR A 145 1.96 -3.97 -15.47
CA THR A 145 3.15 -4.78 -15.70
C THR A 145 2.87 -5.93 -16.66
N SER A 146 3.94 -6.44 -17.27
CA SER A 146 3.93 -7.71 -18.04
C SER A 146 4.15 -8.95 -17.16
N VAL A 147 4.44 -8.76 -15.87
CA VAL A 147 4.65 -9.87 -14.93
C VAL A 147 3.30 -10.42 -14.51
N LYS A 148 3.12 -11.74 -14.63
CA LYS A 148 2.01 -12.49 -14.03
C LYS A 148 2.44 -12.95 -12.65
N GLY A 149 1.66 -12.66 -11.62
CA GLY A 149 1.95 -13.04 -10.24
C GLY A 149 1.68 -11.91 -9.26
N LYS A 150 2.65 -11.60 -8.41
CA LYS A 150 2.47 -10.65 -7.31
C LYS A 150 3.52 -9.55 -7.30
N VAL A 151 3.21 -8.44 -6.64
CA VAL A 151 4.09 -7.28 -6.47
C VAL A 151 4.12 -6.84 -5.01
N ALA A 152 5.31 -6.55 -4.52
CA ALA A 152 5.54 -5.99 -3.19
C ALA A 152 6.06 -4.56 -3.30
N LEU A 153 5.59 -3.70 -2.39
CA LEU A 153 6.05 -2.32 -2.27
C LEU A 153 6.99 -2.18 -1.07
N SER A 154 8.09 -1.47 -1.28
CA SER A 154 8.90 -0.92 -0.20
C SER A 154 9.12 0.59 -0.36
N ILE A 155 9.13 1.28 0.77
CA ILE A 155 9.41 2.71 0.89
C ILE A 155 10.64 2.86 1.80
N ASN A 156 11.67 3.55 1.33
CA ASN A 156 12.95 3.70 2.05
C ASN A 156 13.52 2.35 2.54
N ASN A 157 13.47 1.34 1.66
CA ASN A 157 13.88 -0.04 1.91
C ASN A 157 13.11 -0.80 3.01
N LYS A 158 11.92 -0.32 3.41
CA LYS A 158 11.01 -1.03 4.31
C LYS A 158 9.78 -1.50 3.54
N PHE A 159 9.51 -2.81 3.55
CA PHE A 159 8.29 -3.34 2.95
C PHE A 159 7.05 -2.85 3.69
N ILE A 160 6.00 -2.55 2.92
CA ILE A 160 4.71 -2.15 3.46
C ILE A 160 3.79 -3.37 3.47
N ASN A 161 3.21 -3.66 4.62
CA ASN A 161 2.25 -4.75 4.78
C ASN A 161 0.82 -4.20 4.62
N PHE A 162 0.05 -4.80 3.71
CA PHE A 162 -1.33 -4.45 3.37
C PHE A 162 -2.36 -5.47 3.88
N GLU A 163 -1.98 -6.48 4.64
CA GLU A 163 -2.91 -7.36 5.34
C GLU A 163 -3.59 -6.60 6.49
N GLU A 164 -4.86 -6.92 6.75
CA GLU A 164 -5.53 -6.47 7.97
C GLU A 164 -5.03 -7.35 9.11
N SER A 165 -4.30 -6.78 10.08
CA SER A 165 -3.81 -7.54 11.22
C SER A 165 -4.96 -8.35 11.84
N VAL A 166 -4.85 -9.67 11.81
CA VAL A 166 -5.82 -10.56 12.43
C VAL A 166 -5.90 -10.19 13.91
N LYS A 167 -7.09 -9.86 14.40
CA LYS A 167 -7.33 -9.57 15.82
C LYS A 167 -7.12 -10.85 16.63
N GLY A 168 -5.90 -11.08 17.14
CA GLY A 168 -5.62 -12.15 18.09
C GLY A 168 -4.16 -12.58 18.07
N GLY A 169 -3.56 -12.72 19.25
CA GLY A 169 -2.13 -12.96 19.47
C GLY A 169 -1.49 -13.98 18.53
N VAL A 170 -0.35 -13.58 17.97
CA VAL A 170 0.44 -14.26 16.94
C VAL A 170 0.92 -15.65 17.41
N SER A 171 0.42 -16.70 16.77
CA SER A 171 1.00 -18.05 16.79
C SER A 171 2.13 -18.17 15.76
N LYS A 172 2.96 -19.22 15.85
CA LYS A 172 4.07 -19.45 14.89
C LYS A 172 3.57 -19.80 13.48
N GLU A 173 2.34 -20.29 13.33
CA GLU A 173 1.70 -20.45 12.01
C GLU A 173 1.35 -19.10 11.36
N ASP A 174 1.07 -18.05 12.15
CA ASP A 174 0.76 -16.69 11.66
C ASP A 174 1.97 -15.95 11.08
N ALA A 175 3.19 -16.41 11.35
CA ALA A 175 4.41 -15.84 10.76
C ALA A 175 4.49 -16.12 9.24
N LYS A 176 3.88 -17.22 8.75
CA LYS A 176 3.75 -17.48 7.30
C LYS A 176 2.76 -16.49 6.66
N ALA A 177 1.66 -16.19 7.35
CA ALA A 177 0.70 -15.15 6.96
C ALA A 177 1.31 -13.74 6.98
N SER A 178 2.27 -13.43 7.86
CA SER A 178 2.91 -12.10 7.93
C SER A 178 3.60 -11.62 6.64
N SER A 179 3.88 -12.54 5.71
CA SER A 179 4.44 -12.24 4.39
C SER A 179 3.40 -12.08 3.28
N ASP A 180 2.18 -12.59 3.44
CA ASP A 180 1.13 -12.54 2.42
C ASP A 180 0.62 -11.11 2.21
N GLY A 181 0.52 -10.32 3.28
CA GLY A 181 0.15 -8.91 3.19
C GLY A 181 1.16 -8.01 2.47
N ILE A 182 2.39 -8.46 2.28
CA ILE A 182 3.42 -7.70 1.55
C ILE A 182 3.22 -7.87 0.03
N TRP A 183 2.67 -9.00 -0.40
CA TRP A 183 2.53 -9.37 -1.81
C TRP A 183 1.11 -9.13 -2.32
N MET A 184 0.94 -8.07 -3.08
CA MET A 184 -0.33 -7.75 -3.73
C MET A 184 -0.45 -8.47 -5.08
N PRO A 185 -1.59 -9.07 -5.41
CA PRO A 185 -1.78 -9.71 -6.70
C PRO A 185 -1.75 -8.69 -7.85
N VAL A 186 -1.17 -9.11 -8.97
CA VAL A 186 -1.32 -8.43 -10.26
C VAL A 186 -2.52 -9.05 -10.98
N ASP A 187 -3.43 -8.23 -11.48
CA ASP A 187 -4.64 -8.73 -12.15
C ASP A 187 -4.35 -9.28 -13.57
N GLU A 188 -5.39 -9.84 -14.20
CA GLU A 188 -5.30 -10.41 -15.57
C GLU A 188 -4.91 -9.39 -16.65
N LYS A 189 -5.12 -8.08 -16.40
CA LYS A 189 -4.70 -6.99 -17.28
C LYS A 189 -3.32 -6.44 -16.90
N GLY A 190 -2.63 -7.08 -15.97
CA GLY A 190 -1.34 -6.63 -15.48
C GLY A 190 -1.42 -5.44 -14.53
N TYR A 191 -2.60 -5.02 -14.09
CA TYR A 191 -2.79 -3.88 -13.20
C TYR A 191 -2.46 -4.25 -11.75
N PHE A 192 -1.89 -3.30 -11.03
CA PHE A 192 -1.65 -3.38 -9.61
C PHE A 192 -1.83 -2.01 -8.96
N ASN A 193 -2.22 -1.99 -7.70
CA ASN A 193 -2.20 -0.78 -6.88
C ASN A 193 -1.82 -1.06 -5.43
N PHE A 194 -1.39 0.00 -4.76
CA PHE A 194 -1.11 0.09 -3.35
C PHE A 194 -1.88 1.30 -2.83
N ASP A 195 -2.96 1.04 -2.10
CA ASP A 195 -3.89 2.06 -1.61
C ASP A 195 -3.63 2.37 -0.14
N PHE A 196 -3.24 3.62 0.13
CA PHE A 196 -2.92 4.14 1.47
C PHE A 196 -4.04 4.98 2.09
N LYS A 197 -5.24 4.97 1.49
CA LYS A 197 -6.39 5.79 1.92
C LYS A 197 -7.10 5.25 3.17
N THR A 198 -6.61 4.14 3.72
CA THR A 198 -7.20 3.50 4.91
C THR A 198 -6.51 4.00 6.18
N LYS A 199 -7.26 4.11 7.29
CA LYS A 199 -6.78 4.67 8.57
C LYS A 199 -5.48 4.05 9.09
N ARG A 200 -5.23 2.77 8.79
CA ARG A 200 -3.99 2.07 9.18
C ARG A 200 -2.72 2.72 8.60
N PHE A 201 -2.86 3.47 7.51
CA PHE A 201 -1.77 4.16 6.82
C PHE A 201 -1.80 5.68 7.06
N ASP A 202 -2.52 6.17 8.06
CA ASP A 202 -2.55 7.62 8.37
C ASP A 202 -1.15 8.16 8.67
N ASN A 203 -0.32 7.36 9.35
CA ASN A 203 1.08 7.68 9.64
C ASN A 203 2.03 7.48 8.44
N LEU A 204 1.55 6.94 7.32
CA LEU A 204 2.34 6.76 6.11
C LEU A 204 2.15 7.99 5.22
N GLU A 205 3.25 8.74 5.06
CA GLU A 205 3.32 9.93 4.24
C GLU A 205 4.44 9.76 3.21
N LEU A 206 4.10 9.92 1.93
CA LEU A 206 5.08 9.95 0.84
C LEU A 206 5.68 11.35 0.76
N LYS A 207 6.98 11.46 1.08
CA LYS A 207 7.74 12.72 0.98
C LYS A 207 8.63 12.72 -0.25
N GLU A 208 8.86 13.90 -0.82
CA GLU A 208 9.81 14.05 -1.92
C GLU A 208 11.15 13.37 -1.61
N GLY A 209 11.69 12.64 -2.60
CA GLY A 209 12.97 11.95 -2.50
C GLY A 209 12.92 10.58 -1.81
N ASN A 210 11.79 10.19 -1.20
CA ASN A 210 11.59 8.84 -0.68
C ASN A 210 11.87 7.80 -1.77
N ASP A 211 12.67 6.78 -1.42
CA ASP A 211 12.99 5.67 -2.31
C ASP A 211 11.81 4.72 -2.39
N ILE A 212 11.30 4.50 -3.60
CA ILE A 212 10.24 3.53 -3.87
C ILE A 212 10.85 2.35 -4.61
N SER A 213 10.54 1.14 -4.16
CA SER A 213 10.93 -0.08 -4.85
C SER A 213 9.76 -1.04 -4.94
N LEU A 214 9.42 -1.41 -6.18
CA LEU A 214 8.44 -2.43 -6.52
C LEU A 214 9.18 -3.72 -6.89
N THR A 215 8.98 -4.76 -6.10
CA THR A 215 9.55 -6.08 -6.34
C THR A 215 8.47 -6.98 -6.89
N PHE A 216 8.69 -7.60 -8.04
CA PHE A 216 7.73 -8.50 -8.66
C PHE A 216 8.16 -9.96 -8.49
N ALA A 217 7.22 -10.81 -8.13
CA ALA A 217 7.34 -12.27 -8.04
C ALA A 217 6.49 -12.90 -9.15
N PRO A 218 7.12 -13.36 -10.24
CA PRO A 218 6.45 -14.10 -11.31
C PRO A 218 5.88 -15.44 -10.84
N GLU A 219 4.80 -15.90 -11.46
CA GLU A 219 4.26 -17.26 -11.30
C GLU A 219 5.06 -18.33 -12.06
N ASP A 220 5.73 -17.94 -13.14
CA ASP A 220 6.55 -18.84 -13.95
C ASP A 220 7.92 -19.04 -13.28
N ASP A 221 8.30 -20.29 -13.04
CA ASP A 221 9.53 -20.66 -12.32
C ASP A 221 10.81 -20.13 -13.00
N GLU A 222 10.83 -20.06 -14.34
CA GLU A 222 12.00 -19.57 -15.09
C GLU A 222 12.08 -18.03 -15.06
N ASP A 223 10.95 -17.34 -15.04
CA ASP A 223 10.89 -15.90 -14.79
C ASP A 223 11.19 -15.57 -13.30
N ALA A 224 10.81 -16.43 -12.36
CA ALA A 224 11.05 -16.24 -10.91
C ALA A 224 12.55 -16.22 -10.56
N LEU A 225 13.40 -16.85 -11.37
CA LEU A 225 14.86 -16.76 -11.24
C LEU A 225 15.42 -15.36 -11.55
N LYS A 226 14.61 -14.47 -12.11
CA LYS A 226 14.98 -13.09 -12.49
C LYS A 226 14.04 -12.09 -11.81
N PRO A 227 14.08 -11.96 -10.47
CA PRO A 227 13.19 -11.06 -9.74
C PRO A 227 13.36 -9.64 -10.31
N LEU A 228 12.23 -9.08 -10.73
CA LEU A 228 12.16 -7.78 -11.33
C LEU A 228 11.98 -6.74 -10.23
N ILE A 229 12.95 -5.84 -10.09
CA ILE A 229 12.89 -4.73 -9.14
C ILE A 229 12.85 -3.43 -9.92
N PHE A 230 11.73 -2.71 -9.82
CA PHE A 230 11.59 -1.36 -10.33
C PHE A 230 11.84 -0.38 -9.18
N LYS A 231 12.83 0.48 -9.34
CA LYS A 231 13.14 1.54 -8.36
C LYS A 231 12.81 2.90 -8.95
N THR A 232 12.23 3.76 -8.14
CA THR A 232 11.96 5.16 -8.48
C THR A 232 11.98 5.99 -7.20
N LYS A 233 11.69 7.28 -7.32
CA LYS A 233 11.57 8.19 -6.18
C LYS A 233 10.22 8.90 -6.21
N VAL A 234 9.75 9.29 -5.03
CA VAL A 234 8.66 10.26 -4.91
C VAL A 234 9.16 11.61 -5.41
N THR A 235 8.40 12.25 -6.30
CA THR A 235 8.69 13.60 -6.81
C THR A 235 7.75 14.63 -6.20
N SER A 236 8.13 15.90 -6.21
CA SER A 236 7.15 16.98 -5.99
C SER A 236 6.20 17.08 -7.20
N LEU A 237 5.05 17.73 -7.01
CA LEU A 237 4.13 18.00 -8.12
C LEU A 237 4.76 18.92 -9.18
N ASP A 238 5.59 19.88 -8.75
CA ASP A 238 6.24 20.84 -9.65
C ASP A 238 7.28 20.18 -10.56
N ASP A 239 7.89 19.08 -10.11
CA ASP A 239 8.87 18.29 -10.85
C ASP A 239 8.29 16.98 -11.42
N ILE A 240 6.96 16.87 -11.54
CA ILE A 240 6.28 15.64 -11.99
C ILE A 240 6.75 15.16 -13.37
N GLU A 241 7.17 16.07 -14.26
CA GLU A 241 7.73 15.73 -15.58
C GLU A 241 9.03 14.91 -15.50
N LYS A 242 9.77 15.01 -14.40
CA LYS A 242 11.01 14.28 -14.15
C LYS A 242 10.78 12.89 -13.57
N ALA A 243 9.53 12.53 -13.23
CA ALA A 243 9.22 11.26 -12.59
C ALA A 243 9.56 10.06 -13.49
N GLU A 244 10.28 9.08 -12.94
CA GLU A 244 10.52 7.82 -13.64
C GLU A 244 9.25 6.96 -13.60
N THR A 245 8.54 6.89 -14.73
CA THR A 245 7.23 6.22 -14.87
C THR A 245 7.29 4.89 -15.63
N LYS A 246 8.45 4.53 -16.18
CA LYS A 246 8.62 3.31 -16.96
C LYS A 246 9.90 2.60 -16.55
N TYR A 247 9.80 1.27 -16.40
CA TYR A 247 10.95 0.44 -16.15
C TYR A 247 11.89 0.42 -17.35
N ASP A 248 13.13 0.81 -17.10
CA ASP A 248 14.22 0.71 -18.06
C ASP A 248 15.10 -0.50 -17.74
N HIS A 249 14.81 -1.61 -18.42
CA HIS A 249 15.57 -2.85 -18.32
C HIS A 249 17.07 -2.69 -18.64
N THR A 250 17.47 -1.63 -19.37
CA THR A 250 18.88 -1.39 -19.71
C THR A 250 19.68 -0.82 -18.55
N LYS A 251 19.02 -0.18 -17.58
CA LYS A 251 19.64 0.36 -16.36
C LYS A 251 19.82 -0.70 -15.27
N VAL A 252 19.25 -1.89 -15.44
CA VAL A 252 19.34 -2.95 -14.44
C VAL A 252 20.63 -3.73 -14.60
N ASN A 253 21.39 -3.80 -13.50
CA ASN A 253 22.58 -4.63 -13.43
C ASN A 253 22.20 -6.08 -13.74
N LYS A 254 22.89 -6.70 -14.70
CA LYS A 254 22.70 -8.11 -15.03
C LYS A 254 22.92 -8.96 -13.76
N VAL A 255 21.99 -9.86 -13.49
CA VAL A 255 22.16 -10.90 -12.47
C VAL A 255 23.43 -11.66 -12.80
N LYS A 256 24.39 -11.64 -11.88
CA LYS A 256 25.61 -12.44 -12.00
C LYS A 256 25.29 -13.83 -11.46
N VAL A 257 25.25 -14.81 -12.35
CA VAL A 257 25.24 -16.22 -11.94
C VAL A 257 26.62 -16.50 -11.35
N LEU A 258 26.63 -17.02 -10.13
CA LEU A 258 27.87 -17.35 -9.43
C LEU A 258 28.34 -18.73 -9.88
N ASP A 259 29.52 -18.81 -10.49
CA ASP A 259 30.09 -20.08 -10.96
C ASP A 259 30.55 -20.98 -9.80
N ASN A 260 30.82 -20.41 -8.62
CA ASN A 260 31.36 -21.14 -7.46
C ASN A 260 30.55 -20.89 -6.19
N VAL A 261 29.46 -21.66 -6.04
CA VAL A 261 28.47 -21.50 -4.95
C VAL A 261 29.08 -21.72 -3.55
N LYS A 262 30.11 -22.58 -3.41
CA LYS A 262 30.65 -22.99 -2.10
C LYS A 262 31.34 -21.89 -1.30
N GLU A 263 31.93 -20.89 -1.95
CA GLU A 263 32.63 -19.79 -1.27
C GLU A 263 31.67 -18.62 -0.93
N ASP A 264 30.56 -18.54 -1.63
CA ASP A 264 29.69 -17.36 -1.69
C ASP A 264 28.29 -17.59 -1.09
N LEU A 265 27.87 -18.86 -1.01
CA LEU A 265 26.67 -19.35 -0.37
C LEU A 265 27.04 -20.53 0.53
N GLN A 266 27.03 -20.31 1.83
CA GLN A 266 27.16 -21.37 2.82
C GLN A 266 25.77 -21.90 3.14
N VAL A 267 25.55 -23.20 2.98
CA VAL A 267 24.33 -23.88 3.43
C VAL A 267 24.72 -24.78 4.60
N ASP A 268 23.94 -24.75 5.67
CA ASP A 268 24.12 -25.64 6.82
C ASP A 268 23.89 -27.10 6.39
N GLU A 269 24.51 -28.07 7.09
CA GLU A 269 24.36 -29.48 6.74
C GLU A 269 22.90 -29.94 6.81
N ILE A 270 22.46 -30.66 5.77
CA ILE A 270 21.11 -31.20 5.65
C ILE A 270 21.17 -32.70 5.96
N TYR A 271 20.38 -33.15 6.92
CA TYR A 271 20.32 -34.55 7.34
C TYR A 271 18.96 -35.16 7.02
N GLY A 272 18.95 -36.44 6.62
CA GLY A 272 17.73 -37.23 6.58
C GLY A 272 17.27 -37.63 7.99
N SER A 273 16.01 -38.05 8.10
CA SER A 273 15.49 -38.65 9.32
C SER A 273 16.19 -39.99 9.62
N LEU A 274 16.59 -40.19 10.87
CA LEU A 274 17.15 -41.45 11.34
C LEU A 274 16.05 -42.29 11.97
N TYR A 275 15.95 -43.55 11.55
CA TYR A 275 15.02 -44.52 12.11
C TYR A 275 15.78 -45.74 12.61
N HIS A 276 15.32 -46.33 13.71
CA HIS A 276 15.60 -47.72 14.04
C HIS A 276 14.35 -48.56 13.79
N THR A 277 14.53 -49.87 13.70
CA THR A 277 13.41 -50.81 13.53
C THR A 277 13.21 -51.59 14.81
N ASP A 278 12.00 -51.56 15.38
CA ASP A 278 11.58 -52.47 16.43
C ASP A 278 10.35 -53.27 15.96
N LYS A 279 10.43 -54.60 16.05
CA LYS A 279 9.39 -55.55 15.59
C LYS A 279 8.81 -55.25 14.19
N GLY A 280 9.67 -54.85 13.26
CA GLY A 280 9.28 -54.54 11.88
C GLY A 280 8.58 -53.19 11.70
N LYS A 281 8.47 -52.37 12.76
CA LYS A 281 8.03 -50.97 12.67
C LYS A 281 9.24 -50.04 12.75
N GLY A 282 9.35 -49.13 11.79
CA GLY A 282 10.31 -48.03 11.86
C GLY A 282 9.89 -47.03 12.92
N ILE A 283 10.76 -46.79 13.91
CA ILE A 283 10.60 -45.78 14.95
C ILE A 283 11.60 -44.67 14.65
N LEU A 284 11.10 -43.43 14.59
CA LEU A 284 11.91 -42.24 14.31
C LEU A 284 12.78 -41.91 15.53
N ASP A 285 14.09 -42.00 15.38
CA ASP A 285 15.07 -41.61 16.40
C ASP A 285 15.39 -40.13 16.36
N LYS A 286 15.54 -39.61 15.14
CA LYS A 286 15.93 -38.23 14.92
C LYS A 286 15.24 -37.71 13.68
N GLU A 287 14.54 -36.60 13.83
CA GLU A 287 13.97 -35.89 12.69
C GLU A 287 15.09 -35.36 11.78
N GLY A 288 14.89 -35.51 10.47
CA GLY A 288 15.73 -34.88 9.47
C GLY A 288 15.60 -33.36 9.48
N THR A 289 16.47 -32.70 8.72
CA THR A 289 16.48 -31.24 8.57
C THR A 289 15.19 -30.79 7.90
N LYS A 290 14.32 -30.11 8.66
CA LYS A 290 13.05 -29.53 8.19
C LYS A 290 13.14 -28.12 7.63
N VAL A 291 14.29 -27.44 7.78
CA VAL A 291 14.51 -26.07 7.30
C VAL A 291 15.94 -25.98 6.75
N ILE A 292 16.08 -25.59 5.48
CA ILE A 292 17.40 -25.29 4.88
C ILE A 292 17.82 -23.90 5.35
N LYS A 293 18.97 -23.83 6.02
CA LYS A 293 19.55 -22.58 6.49
C LYS A 293 20.85 -22.30 5.76
N GLY A 294 21.13 -21.03 5.53
CA GLY A 294 22.37 -20.64 4.88
C GLY A 294 22.72 -19.17 5.10
N LYS A 295 23.88 -18.78 4.60
CA LYS A 295 24.41 -17.42 4.63
C LYS A 295 25.02 -17.10 3.29
N THR A 296 24.82 -15.88 2.83
CA THR A 296 25.52 -15.33 1.69
C THR A 296 26.04 -13.94 2.02
N LYS A 297 27.09 -13.51 1.32
CA LYS A 297 27.62 -12.14 1.40
C LYS A 297 26.85 -11.14 0.54
N PHE A 298 25.89 -11.61 -0.26
CA PHE A 298 25.08 -10.77 -1.14
C PHE A 298 23.78 -10.34 -0.46
N ALA A 299 23.45 -9.05 -0.52
CA ALA A 299 22.23 -8.51 0.06
C ALA A 299 20.96 -8.93 -0.70
N ASN A 300 21.08 -9.23 -2.00
CA ASN A 300 19.97 -9.65 -2.87
C ASN A 300 20.41 -10.90 -3.66
N ALA A 301 20.12 -12.09 -3.13
CA ALA A 301 20.44 -13.36 -3.77
C ALA A 301 19.17 -14.16 -4.02
N VAL A 302 19.09 -14.78 -5.20
CA VAL A 302 18.09 -15.83 -5.50
C VAL A 302 18.79 -17.16 -5.37
N VAL A 303 18.23 -18.06 -4.57
CA VAL A 303 18.77 -19.41 -4.36
C VAL A 303 17.83 -20.41 -5.01
N LYS A 304 18.28 -21.04 -6.10
CA LYS A 304 17.61 -22.20 -6.70
C LYS A 304 18.06 -23.45 -5.97
N VAL A 305 17.12 -24.27 -5.51
CA VAL A 305 17.40 -25.54 -4.84
C VAL A 305 16.81 -26.66 -5.69
N ASP A 306 17.68 -27.44 -6.33
CA ASP A 306 17.29 -28.66 -7.03
C ASP A 306 17.38 -29.84 -6.05
N SER A 307 16.34 -30.69 -6.00
CA SER A 307 16.29 -31.87 -5.15
C SER A 307 16.14 -33.13 -6.00
N GLU A 308 16.98 -34.13 -5.74
CA GLU A 308 16.85 -35.48 -6.32
C GLU A 308 16.03 -36.42 -5.43
N LEU A 309 15.38 -35.90 -4.38
CA LEU A 309 14.48 -36.69 -3.56
C LEU A 309 13.25 -37.01 -4.41
N GLY A 310 13.07 -38.28 -4.79
CA GLY A 310 11.93 -38.75 -5.58
C GLY A 310 10.58 -38.30 -4.99
N GLU A 311 9.55 -38.24 -5.85
CA GLU A 311 8.23 -37.57 -5.70
C GLU A 311 7.48 -37.67 -4.35
N ALA A 312 7.94 -38.45 -3.37
CA ALA A 312 7.30 -38.69 -2.09
C ALA A 312 7.96 -38.00 -0.87
N GLN A 313 9.01 -37.20 -1.04
CA GLN A 313 9.65 -36.48 0.09
C GLN A 313 9.40 -34.97 0.02
N LEU A 314 8.63 -34.47 0.99
CA LEU A 314 8.30 -33.05 1.14
C LEU A 314 9.57 -32.22 1.36
N PHE A 315 9.66 -31.09 0.64
CA PHE A 315 10.72 -30.12 0.85
C PHE A 315 10.66 -29.54 2.28
N PRO A 316 11.82 -29.31 2.91
CA PRO A 316 11.91 -28.49 4.10
C PRO A 316 11.51 -27.02 3.82
N ASP A 317 10.73 -26.42 4.71
CA ASP A 317 10.31 -25.01 4.63
C ASP A 317 11.54 -24.08 4.73
N LEU A 318 11.69 -23.14 3.78
CA LEU A 318 12.72 -22.09 3.82
C LEU A 318 12.26 -20.93 4.71
N GLN A 319 13.04 -20.58 5.74
CA GLN A 319 12.90 -19.31 6.47
C GLN A 319 14.20 -18.51 6.35
N VAL A 320 14.11 -17.35 5.72
CA VAL A 320 15.19 -16.36 5.68
C VAL A 320 15.19 -15.62 7.01
N ASN A 321 16.17 -15.88 7.87
CA ASN A 321 16.33 -15.11 9.09
C ASN A 321 16.80 -13.69 8.76
N GLU A 322 16.00 -12.69 9.15
CA GLU A 322 16.48 -11.32 9.36
C GLU A 322 17.56 -11.35 10.46
N LYS A 323 18.76 -10.86 10.17
CA LYS A 323 19.86 -10.88 11.12
C LYS A 323 19.88 -9.61 11.99
N ARG A 324 19.94 -9.89 13.31
CA ARG A 324 20.85 -9.38 14.37
C ARG A 324 21.31 -7.93 14.31
#